data_AF-A0AAW5VUA0-F1
#
_entry.id   AF-A0AAW5VUA0-F1
#
_cell.length_a   1.000
_cell.length_b   1.000
_cell.length_c   1.000
_cell.angle_alpha   90.00
_cell.angle_beta   90.00
_cell.angle_gamma   90.00
#
_symmetry.space_group_name_H-M   'P 1'
#
loop_
_entity.id
_entity.type
_entity.pdbx_description
1 polymer ?
#
loop_
_entity_poly.entity_id
_entity_poly.type
_entity_poly.pdbx_seq_one_letter_code
_entity_poly.pdbx_strand_id
1 'polypeptide(L)'
;VQQLNIEIDGLRTVAEQDRVNRITRLKEDILLAKSIDLKAPSNSTNLIITYAGEAPTHTSDTAYLRGSLVLEAELALLKARENNDPYIEGLPILNEQLAVLKNLKPGDKLLRLAAIDNYAVVPETPVKPKKLLLILLGAVLGLILGVFGILVKEWWMRSALDRKAVNSL
;
A
#
# COMPACT_ATOMS: atom_id res chain seq x y z
N VAL A 1 10.55 1.41 7.25
CA VAL A 1 11.94 1.48 7.77
C VAL A 1 12.85 0.44 7.13
N GLN A 2 12.50 -0.86 7.10
CA GLN A 2 13.35 -1.90 6.49
C GLN A 2 13.68 -1.64 5.01
N GLN A 3 12.69 -1.24 4.20
CA GLN A 3 12.91 -0.92 2.78
C GLN A 3 13.93 0.22 2.58
N LEU A 4 13.82 1.31 3.37
CA LEU A 4 14.77 2.44 3.28
C LEU A 4 16.20 2.01 3.63
N ASN A 5 16.40 1.13 4.62
CA ASN A 5 17.73 0.63 4.94
C ASN A 5 18.35 -0.15 3.77
N ILE A 6 17.56 -1.00 3.12
CA ILE A 6 18.03 -1.79 1.96
C ILE A 6 18.44 -0.87 0.82
N GLU A 7 17.65 0.17 0.57
CA GLU A 7 17.95 1.16 -0.48
C GLU A 7 19.22 1.95 -0.18
N ILE A 8 19.38 2.43 1.06
CA ILE A 8 20.59 3.11 1.53
C ILE A 8 21.83 2.22 1.36
N ASP A 9 21.76 0.95 1.79
CA ASP A 9 22.88 0.02 1.70
C ASP A 9 23.19 -0.35 0.24
N GLY A 10 22.16 -0.45 -0.60
CA GLY A 10 22.29 -0.61 -2.04
C GLY A 10 23.05 0.56 -2.67
N LEU A 11 22.64 1.80 -2.38
CA LEU A 11 23.30 3.01 -2.88
C LEU A 11 24.77 3.11 -2.43
N ARG A 12 25.07 2.76 -1.18
CA ARG A 12 26.45 2.70 -0.68
C ARG A 12 27.31 1.68 -1.41
N THR A 13 26.73 0.50 -1.68
CA THR A 13 27.43 -0.57 -2.41
C THR A 13 27.74 -0.14 -3.84
N VAL A 14 26.76 0.47 -4.53
CA VAL A 14 26.94 1.01 -5.89
C VAL A 14 28.01 2.10 -5.90
N ALA A 15 27.94 3.04 -4.97
CA ALA A 15 28.91 4.13 -4.89
C ALA A 15 30.34 3.65 -4.63
N GLU A 16 30.52 2.59 -3.83
CA GLU A 16 31.85 2.01 -3.62
C GLU A 16 32.36 1.31 -4.90
N GLN A 17 31.50 0.58 -5.60
CA GLN A 17 31.86 -0.01 -6.88
C GLN A 17 32.24 1.06 -7.92
N ASP A 18 31.49 2.15 -7.98
CA ASP A 18 31.78 3.28 -8.86
C ASP A 18 33.10 3.95 -8.52
N ARG A 19 33.41 4.09 -7.22
CA ARG A 19 34.72 4.60 -6.75
C ARG A 19 35.86 3.72 -7.23
N VAL A 20 35.74 2.40 -7.09
CA VAL A 20 36.75 1.44 -7.55
C VAL A 20 36.91 1.52 -9.07
N ASN A 21 35.80 1.52 -9.81
CA ASN A 21 35.80 1.66 -11.26
C ASN A 21 36.48 2.97 -11.71
N ARG A 22 36.19 4.08 -11.03
CA ARG A 22 36.79 5.39 -11.29
C ARG A 22 38.29 5.40 -11.03
N ILE A 23 38.75 4.76 -9.95
CA ILE A 23 40.17 4.62 -9.64
C ILE A 23 40.90 3.84 -10.74
N THR A 24 40.29 2.77 -11.26
CA THR A 24 40.89 1.98 -12.36
C THR A 24 41.04 2.82 -13.62
N ARG A 25 39.96 3.49 -14.07
CA ARG A 25 40.00 4.37 -15.24
C ARG A 25 41.01 5.51 -15.09
N LEU A 26 41.07 6.15 -13.92
CA LEU A 26 42.06 7.21 -13.65
C LEU A 26 43.51 6.72 -13.76
N LYS A 27 43.81 5.48 -13.37
CA LYS A 27 45.15 4.92 -13.55
C LYS A 27 45.50 4.77 -15.03
N GLU A 28 44.56 4.30 -15.84
CA GLU A 28 44.73 4.17 -17.28
C GLU A 28 44.97 5.54 -17.92
N ASP A 29 44.17 6.55 -17.56
CA ASP A 29 44.30 7.93 -18.05
C ASP A 29 45.64 8.56 -17.66
N ILE A 30 46.14 8.31 -16.43
CA ILE A 30 47.46 8.78 -15.99
C ILE A 30 48.57 8.17 -16.84
N LEU A 31 48.48 6.87 -17.15
CA LEU A 31 49.47 6.20 -18.00
C LEU A 31 49.49 6.77 -19.41
N LEU A 32 48.32 7.03 -20.00
CA LEU A 32 48.20 7.68 -21.30
C LEU A 32 48.74 9.11 -21.27
N ALA A 33 48.39 9.91 -20.27
CA ALA A 33 48.89 11.28 -20.13
C ALA A 33 50.42 11.31 -19.97
N LYS A 34 50.99 10.35 -19.23
CA LYS A 34 52.45 10.21 -19.08
C LYS A 34 53.13 9.75 -20.37
N SER A 35 52.52 8.85 -21.15
CA SER A 35 53.13 8.37 -22.40
C SER A 35 53.26 9.47 -23.46
N ILE A 36 52.37 10.48 -23.41
CA ILE A 36 52.42 11.66 -24.27
C ILE A 36 53.12 12.87 -23.62
N ASP A 37 53.77 12.70 -22.46
CA ASP A 37 54.42 13.74 -21.64
C ASP A 37 53.53 14.96 -21.29
N LEU A 38 52.21 14.73 -21.19
CA LEU A 38 51.25 15.76 -20.82
C LEU A 38 51.14 15.85 -19.30
N LYS A 39 51.83 16.83 -18.70
CA LYS A 39 51.82 17.07 -17.24
C LYS A 39 50.66 17.94 -16.78
N ALA A 40 50.34 18.97 -17.55
CA ALA A 40 49.28 19.95 -17.29
C ALA A 40 48.37 20.06 -18.53
N PRO A 41 47.13 20.52 -18.41
CA PRO A 41 46.27 20.69 -19.57
C PRO A 41 46.93 21.66 -20.56
N SER A 42 46.93 21.30 -21.84
CA SER A 42 47.49 22.18 -22.87
C SER A 42 46.74 23.51 -22.87
N ASN A 43 47.49 24.61 -22.81
CA ASN A 43 46.97 25.98 -22.88
C ASN A 43 46.49 26.37 -24.29
N SER A 44 46.70 25.50 -25.28
CA SER A 44 46.18 25.68 -26.63
C SER A 44 44.65 25.49 -26.63
N THR A 45 43.91 26.59 -26.70
CA THR A 45 42.43 26.65 -26.80
C THR A 45 41.85 25.90 -28.01
N ASN A 46 42.69 25.38 -28.90
CA ASN A 46 42.30 24.62 -30.10
C ASN A 46 42.61 23.13 -29.97
N LEU A 47 41.91 22.44 -29.07
CA LEU A 47 41.78 20.98 -29.16
C LEU A 47 40.64 20.68 -30.15
N ILE A 48 40.97 20.41 -31.42
CA ILE A 48 39.99 19.86 -32.36
C ILE A 48 39.73 18.42 -31.93
N ILE A 49 38.67 18.23 -31.15
CA ILE A 49 38.16 16.90 -30.81
C ILE A 49 37.36 16.46 -32.03
N THR A 50 37.91 15.56 -32.85
CA THR A 50 37.14 14.94 -33.93
C THR A 50 36.12 13.99 -33.29
N TYR A 51 34.90 14.49 -33.10
CA TYR A 51 33.75 13.68 -32.74
C TYR A 51 33.39 12.82 -33.95
N ALA A 52 33.97 11.63 -34.04
CA ALA A 52 33.52 10.61 -34.97
C ALA A 52 32.17 10.09 -34.48
N GLY A 53 31.07 10.76 -34.88
CA GLY A 53 29.68 10.28 -34.80
C GLY A 53 29.21 9.86 -33.41
N GLU A 54 28.25 10.61 -32.87
CA GLU A 54 27.59 10.42 -31.56
C GLU A 54 28.35 11.03 -30.38
N ALA A 55 27.61 11.77 -29.54
CA ALA A 55 28.14 12.38 -28.34
C ALA A 55 28.71 11.26 -27.45
N PRO A 56 29.98 11.34 -27.00
CA PRO A 56 30.57 10.27 -26.23
C PRO A 56 29.86 10.22 -24.88
N THR A 57 28.98 9.24 -24.72
CA THR A 57 28.36 8.82 -23.46
C THR A 57 29.40 8.27 -22.47
N HIS A 58 30.68 8.27 -22.86
CA HIS A 58 31.84 7.88 -22.07
C HIS A 58 32.88 9.01 -22.08
N THR A 59 32.74 9.96 -21.15
CA THR A 59 33.73 11.03 -20.87
C THR A 59 35.13 10.52 -20.47
N SER A 60 35.37 9.21 -20.44
CA SER A 60 36.68 8.61 -20.18
C SER A 60 37.68 8.87 -21.31
N ASP A 61 37.25 8.93 -22.57
CA ASP A 61 38.17 8.92 -23.72
C ASP A 61 38.96 10.22 -23.91
N THR A 62 38.73 11.24 -23.07
CA THR A 62 39.45 12.52 -23.12
C THR A 62 40.01 12.93 -21.77
N ALA A 63 39.85 12.11 -20.72
CA ALA A 63 40.26 12.48 -19.37
C ALA A 63 41.79 12.69 -19.25
N TYR A 64 42.59 11.94 -20.02
CA TYR A 64 44.04 12.10 -20.11
C TYR A 64 44.48 13.50 -20.59
N LEU A 65 43.64 14.22 -21.33
CA LEU A 65 43.94 15.59 -21.82
C LEU A 65 44.05 16.62 -20.69
N ARG A 66 43.53 16.31 -19.48
CA ARG A 66 43.68 17.14 -18.29
C ARG A 66 45.11 17.12 -17.73
N GLY A 67 45.96 16.20 -18.20
CA GLY A 67 47.35 16.05 -17.78
C GLY A 67 47.51 15.17 -16.54
N SER A 68 48.69 14.56 -16.41
CA SER A 68 48.98 13.57 -15.37
C SER A 68 48.94 14.16 -13.94
N LEU A 69 49.33 15.42 -13.73
CA LEU A 69 49.33 16.03 -12.39
C LEU A 69 47.93 16.16 -11.79
N VAL A 70 46.96 16.59 -12.60
CA VAL A 70 45.56 16.75 -12.17
C VAL A 70 44.96 15.39 -11.83
N LEU A 71 45.19 14.39 -12.69
CA LEU A 71 44.66 13.04 -12.50
C LEU A 71 45.29 12.33 -11.30
N GLU A 72 46.57 12.54 -11.03
CA GLU A 72 47.24 12.01 -9.84
C GLU A 72 46.70 12.63 -8.55
N ALA A 73 46.42 13.94 -8.55
CA ALA A 73 45.77 14.61 -7.43
C ALA A 73 44.34 14.09 -7.21
N GLU A 74 43.56 13.90 -8.29
CA GLU A 74 42.22 13.31 -8.23
C GLU A 74 42.26 11.88 -7.66
N LEU A 75 43.23 11.06 -8.11
CA LEU A 75 43.45 9.71 -7.61
C LEU A 75 43.83 9.70 -6.12
N ALA A 76 44.69 10.61 -5.69
CA ALA A 76 45.08 10.73 -4.29
C ALA A 76 43.88 11.09 -3.41
N LEU A 77 43.04 12.03 -3.85
CA LEU A 77 41.81 12.41 -3.16
C LEU A 77 40.82 11.24 -3.05
N LEU A 78 40.62 10.47 -4.13
CA LEU A 78 39.73 9.30 -4.15
C LEU A 78 40.23 8.16 -3.26
N LYS A 79 41.55 8.00 -3.12
CA LYS A 79 42.16 6.99 -2.23
C LYS A 79 42.13 7.41 -0.76
N ALA A 80 42.31 8.69 -0.47
CA ALA A 80 42.29 9.24 0.88
C ALA A 80 40.87 9.36 1.46
N ARG A 81 39.84 9.28 0.61
CA ARG A 81 38.45 9.34 1.03
C ARG A 81 38.07 8.08 1.83
N GLU A 82 37.71 8.29 3.10
CA GLU A 82 37.22 7.23 3.99
C GLU A 82 35.69 7.02 3.90
N ASN A 83 34.93 8.09 3.64
CA ASN A 83 33.47 8.04 3.58
C ASN A 83 32.94 8.55 2.23
N ASN A 84 32.14 7.71 1.57
CA ASN A 84 31.51 8.03 0.29
C ASN A 84 30.14 8.70 0.44
N ASP A 85 29.48 8.58 1.60
CA ASP A 85 28.11 9.07 1.83
C ASP A 85 27.85 10.51 1.34
N PRO A 86 28.76 11.49 1.53
CA PRO A 86 28.55 12.86 1.05
C PRO A 86 28.49 13.01 -0.48
N TYR A 87 28.96 12.02 -1.22
CA TYR A 87 29.06 12.02 -2.69
C TYR A 87 27.99 11.15 -3.35
N ILE A 88 27.11 10.52 -2.56
CA ILE A 88 26.02 9.67 -3.05
C ILE A 88 24.78 10.54 -3.25
N GLU A 89 24.32 10.65 -4.48
CA GLU A 89 23.10 11.39 -4.80
C GLU A 89 21.88 10.73 -4.15
N GLY A 90 20.96 11.54 -3.62
CA GLY A 90 19.73 11.08 -2.97
C GLY A 90 19.90 10.48 -1.57
N LEU A 91 21.09 10.00 -1.20
CA LEU A 91 21.35 9.42 0.13
C LEU A 91 20.99 10.36 1.31
N PRO A 92 21.29 11.68 1.27
CA PRO A 92 20.89 12.58 2.35
C PRO A 92 19.37 12.61 2.59
N ILE A 93 18.59 12.57 1.52
CA ILE A 93 17.12 12.60 1.57
C ILE A 93 16.59 11.29 2.17
N LEU A 94 17.14 10.15 1.78
CA LEU A 94 16.75 8.85 2.34
C LEU A 94 17.09 8.76 3.84
N ASN A 95 18.25 9.29 4.25
CA ASN A 95 18.64 9.35 5.65
C ASN A 95 17.71 10.27 6.47
N GLU A 96 17.27 11.39 5.91
CA GLU A 96 16.30 12.28 6.55
C GLU A 96 14.96 11.57 6.76
N GLN A 97 14.41 10.93 5.73
CA GLN A 97 13.17 10.16 5.84
C GLN A 97 13.29 9.05 6.90
N LEU A 98 14.41 8.34 6.91
CA LEU A 98 14.67 7.31 7.91
C LEU A 98 14.75 7.90 9.33
N ALA A 99 15.37 9.06 9.51
CA ALA A 99 15.43 9.74 10.80
C ALA A 99 14.03 10.15 11.28
N VAL A 100 13.20 10.71 10.39
CA VAL A 100 11.80 11.02 10.68
C VAL A 100 11.04 9.76 11.09
N LEU A 101 11.11 8.70 10.30
CA LEU A 101 10.39 7.44 10.58
C LEU A 101 10.85 6.76 11.87
N LYS A 102 12.13 6.85 12.24
CA LYS A 102 12.65 6.31 13.51
C LYS A 102 12.17 7.12 14.72
N ASN A 103 11.98 8.42 14.55
CA ASN A 103 11.50 9.30 15.61
C ASN A 103 9.98 9.21 15.81
N LEU A 104 9.24 8.67 14.84
CA LEU A 104 7.83 8.36 15.01
C LEU A 104 7.69 7.11 15.88
N LYS A 105 7.25 7.28 17.14
CA LYS A 105 6.90 6.17 18.02
C LYS A 105 5.70 5.41 17.45
N PRO A 106 5.84 4.11 17.10
CA PRO A 106 4.70 3.29 16.74
C PRO A 106 3.92 2.96 18.03
N GLY A 107 3.00 3.83 18.43
CA GLY A 107 2.23 3.61 19.65
C GLY A 107 1.21 4.70 20.01
N ASP A 108 1.45 5.96 19.65
CA ASP A 108 0.59 7.05 20.17
C ASP A 108 -0.63 7.36 19.31
N LYS A 109 -0.65 6.90 18.05
CA LYS A 109 -1.87 6.89 17.26
C LYS A 109 -2.56 5.56 17.48
N LEU A 110 -3.45 5.54 18.46
CA LEU A 110 -4.64 4.68 18.43
C LEU A 110 -5.31 4.93 17.08
N LEU A 111 -4.89 4.18 16.06
CA LEU A 111 -5.59 4.03 14.80
C LEU A 111 -6.94 3.44 15.17
N ARG A 112 -7.91 4.30 15.46
CA ARG A 112 -9.32 3.93 15.60
C ARG A 112 -9.73 3.45 14.21
N LEU A 113 -9.46 2.18 13.91
CA LEU A 113 -9.79 1.50 12.66
C LEU A 113 -11.31 1.46 12.41
N ALA A 114 -12.09 1.77 13.45
CA ALA A 114 -13.51 2.08 13.32
C ALA A 114 -13.88 3.11 14.39
N ALA A 115 -14.48 4.22 13.97
CA ALA A 115 -15.44 4.89 14.84
C ALA A 115 -16.68 3.99 14.82
N ILE A 116 -16.92 3.26 15.91
CA ILE A 116 -18.17 2.52 16.09
C ILE A 116 -19.27 3.58 16.15
N ASP A 117 -19.94 3.78 15.03
CA ASP A 117 -20.87 4.90 14.79
C ASP A 117 -22.13 4.78 15.65
N ASN A 118 -22.51 3.56 16.08
CA ASN A 118 -23.60 3.36 17.03
C ASN A 118 -23.42 2.05 17.81
N TYR A 119 -23.72 2.07 19.11
CA TYR A 119 -23.85 0.85 19.91
C TYR A 119 -24.97 -0.02 19.35
N ALA A 120 -24.79 -1.33 19.33
CA ALA A 120 -25.84 -2.28 18.97
C ALA A 120 -26.94 -2.22 20.05
N VAL A 121 -27.99 -1.45 19.80
CA VAL A 121 -29.18 -1.42 20.65
C VAL A 121 -29.95 -2.70 20.36
N VAL A 122 -30.06 -3.56 21.38
CA VAL A 122 -30.92 -4.74 21.32
C VAL A 122 -32.36 -4.24 21.16
N PRO A 123 -33.17 -4.78 20.23
CA PRO A 123 -34.55 -4.34 20.07
C PRO A 123 -35.36 -4.66 21.34
N GLU A 124 -35.63 -3.64 22.16
CA GLU A 124 -36.39 -3.74 23.43
C GLU A 124 -37.85 -4.15 23.22
N THR A 125 -38.39 -3.98 22.00
CA THR A 125 -39.79 -4.25 21.69
C THR A 125 -39.96 -5.27 20.56
N PRO A 126 -40.74 -6.35 20.75
CA PRO A 126 -41.03 -7.33 19.71
C PRO A 126 -41.70 -6.69 18.49
N VAL A 127 -41.09 -6.81 17.31
CA VAL A 127 -41.56 -6.19 16.06
C VAL A 127 -42.84 -6.84 15.50
N LYS A 128 -43.27 -8.01 16.00
CA LYS A 128 -44.58 -8.68 15.77
C LYS A 128 -44.64 -10.05 16.49
N PRO A 129 -45.82 -10.70 16.61
CA PRO A 129 -47.15 -10.28 16.16
C PRO A 129 -48.06 -9.79 17.31
N LYS A 130 -49.10 -9.02 16.94
CA LYS A 130 -50.13 -8.50 17.87
C LYS A 130 -50.95 -9.66 18.44
N LYS A 131 -50.49 -10.26 19.55
CA LYS A 131 -51.13 -11.43 20.20
C LYS A 131 -52.64 -11.23 20.42
N LEU A 132 -53.06 -10.00 20.71
CA LEU A 132 -54.47 -9.63 20.87
C LEU A 132 -55.32 -9.88 19.61
N LEU A 133 -54.77 -9.62 18.42
CA LEU A 133 -55.49 -9.78 17.15
C LEU A 133 -55.79 -11.27 16.89
N LEU A 134 -54.83 -12.15 17.22
CA LEU A 134 -55.00 -13.59 17.08
C LEU A 134 -56.06 -14.14 18.04
N ILE A 135 -56.06 -13.66 19.29
CA ILE A 135 -57.06 -14.04 20.31
C ILE A 135 -58.46 -13.61 19.88
N LEU A 136 -58.60 -12.38 19.37
CA LEU A 136 -59.88 -11.86 18.91
C LEU A 136 -60.44 -12.68 17.73
N LEU A 137 -59.58 -13.04 16.78
CA LEU A 137 -59.98 -13.83 15.62
C LEU A 137 -60.49 -15.23 16.01
N GLY A 138 -59.80 -15.88 16.97
CA GLY A 138 -60.23 -17.17 17.50
C GLY A 138 -61.57 -17.11 18.22
N ALA A 139 -61.81 -16.06 19.01
CA ALA A 139 -63.08 -15.88 19.73
C ALA A 139 -64.26 -15.70 18.76
N VAL A 140 -64.08 -14.89 17.70
CA VAL A 140 -65.11 -14.66 16.68
C VAL A 140 -65.43 -15.96 15.92
N LEU A 141 -64.39 -16.69 15.48
CA LEU A 141 -64.57 -17.97 14.79
C LEU A 141 -65.27 -19.02 15.67
N GLY A 142 -64.92 -19.09 16.95
CA GLY A 142 -65.55 -20.01 17.90
C GLY A 142 -67.03 -19.72 18.13
N LEU A 143 -67.40 -18.43 18.23
CA LEU A 143 -68.81 -18.03 18.39
C LEU A 143 -69.63 -18.42 17.16
N ILE A 144 -69.11 -18.15 15.95
CA ILE A 144 -69.77 -18.51 14.69
C ILE A 144 -70.03 -20.02 14.62
N LEU A 145 -69.03 -20.84 14.92
CA LEU A 145 -69.17 -22.31 14.89
C LEU A 145 -70.13 -22.83 15.98
N GLY A 146 -70.15 -22.21 17.16
CA GLY A 146 -71.07 -22.57 18.23
C GLY A 146 -72.53 -22.34 17.85
N VAL A 147 -72.84 -21.15 17.30
CA VAL A 147 -74.20 -20.82 16.82
C VAL A 147 -74.61 -21.77 15.68
N PHE A 148 -73.70 -22.05 14.75
CA PHE A 148 -73.95 -22.98 13.65
C PHE A 148 -74.28 -24.39 14.16
N GLY A 149 -73.54 -24.90 15.14
CA GLY A 149 -73.82 -26.22 15.74
C GLY A 149 -75.20 -26.32 16.39
N ILE A 150 -75.68 -25.25 17.04
CA ILE A 150 -77.01 -25.19 17.65
C ILE A 150 -78.11 -25.24 16.59
N LEU A 151 -77.95 -24.52 15.48
CA LEU A 151 -78.89 -24.51 14.36
C LEU A 151 -79.01 -25.91 13.70
N VAL A 152 -77.88 -26.58 13.46
CA VAL A 152 -77.86 -27.93 12.87
C VAL A 152 -78.53 -28.93 13.80
N LYS A 153 -78.26 -28.85 15.11
CA LYS A 153 -78.90 -29.71 16.11
C LYS A 153 -80.42 -29.53 16.10
N GLU A 154 -80.89 -28.28 16.09
CA GLU A 154 -82.33 -27.97 16.08
C GLU A 154 -83.01 -28.46 14.80
N TRP A 155 -82.37 -28.26 13.64
CA TRP A 155 -82.85 -28.75 12.35
C TRP A 155 -82.95 -30.29 12.31
N TRP A 156 -81.96 -31.00 12.86
CA TRP A 156 -81.99 -32.45 12.93
C TRP A 156 -83.07 -32.97 13.89
N MET A 157 -83.26 -32.35 15.05
CA MET A 157 -84.32 -32.75 15.97
C MET A 157 -85.72 -32.53 15.38
N ARG A 158 -85.96 -31.40 14.69
CA ARG A 158 -87.23 -31.15 14.01
C ARG A 158 -87.51 -32.13 12.88
N SER A 159 -86.52 -32.40 12.04
CA SER A 159 -86.65 -33.39 10.95
C SER A 159 -86.78 -34.85 11.43
N ALA A 160 -86.44 -35.14 12.69
CA ALA A 160 -86.72 -36.44 13.32
C ALA A 160 -88.16 -36.54 13.87
N LEU A 161 -88.77 -35.41 14.26
CA LEU A 161 -90.15 -35.34 14.72
C LEU A 161 -91.16 -35.43 13.56
N ASP A 162 -90.88 -34.76 12.44
CA ASP A 162 -91.74 -34.84 11.23
C ASP A 162 -91.79 -36.27 10.66
N ARG A 163 -90.70 -37.04 10.77
CA ARG A 163 -90.68 -38.46 10.35
C ARG A 163 -91.56 -39.37 11.22
N LYS A 164 -91.79 -39.03 12.49
CA LYS A 164 -92.70 -39.80 13.36
C LYS A 164 -94.16 -39.44 13.12
N ALA A 165 -94.46 -38.19 12.76
CA ALA A 165 -95.82 -37.75 12.43
C ALA A 165 -96.33 -38.32 11.09
N VAL A 166 -95.44 -38.58 10.12
CA VAL A 166 -95.80 -39.14 8.80
C VAL A 166 -95.99 -40.66 8.84
N ASN A 167 -95.33 -41.39 9.74
CA ASN A 167 -95.46 -42.85 9.86
C ASN A 167 -96.59 -43.31 10.81
N SER A 168 -97.41 -42.39 11.33
CA SER A 168 -98.54 -42.69 12.22
C SER A 168 -99.91 -42.31 11.63
N LEU A 169 -100.01 -42.23 10.28
CA LEU A 169 -101.25 -42.18 9.52
C LEU A 169 -101.39 -43.46 8.67
#